data_AF-A0A1I7VUC1-F1
#
_entry.id   AF-A0A1I7VUC1-F1
#
_cell.length_a   1.000
_cell.length_b   1.000
_cell.length_c   1.000
_cell.angle_alpha   90.00
_cell.angle_beta   90.00
_cell.angle_gamma   90.00
#
_symmetry.space_group_name_H-M   'P 1'
#
loop_
_entity.id
_entity.type
_entity.pdbx_description
1 polymer ?
#
loop_
_entity_poly.entity_id
_entity_poly.type
_entity_poly.pdbx_seq_one_letter_code
_entity_poly.pdbx_strand_id
1 'polypeptide(L)'
;MAGRGGKVQKVMVQPINLIFRYLQNRSRIQIWLYEDITHRIEGYIIGFDEYMNVVLDEAEEVNMKTKNRNKMLPLIIIFTVSAIAAVQWQTGLQRHVKSFFETPGHTNNWAVLVCTSRFWFNYRHVANVLSLYHSVKRLGIPDSNIILMLADDMPCNARNPKPGTVYNSKYERINLYGVEVEVDYRGYEVSVENFMRLMTGRVHPATPRSKRLLSDHQSNVLIYLTGHGGDGFLKFQDSEELTNVDLADGIETMYQGNRYNEMLVIADTCQSESMYQKIYSPNVLATSSSLVGEDSLSYDVDQSIGVYIIDRYTQFTLEFLENEVKSLLTNKSMTDYFNSCSKSKCLSTVGVRTDLYPKDPKRVRVTDFFGSSRIIRTITEQIEFDDAWLNVSPYYGKSVDSDVT
;
A
#
# COMPACT_ATOMS: atom_id res chain seq x y z
N MET A 1 48.95 -19.86 35.52
CA MET A 1 48.46 -19.61 34.15
C MET A 1 46.94 -19.52 34.21
N ALA A 2 46.33 -18.40 33.80
CA ALA A 2 44.88 -18.25 33.82
C ALA A 2 44.31 -18.44 32.41
N GLY A 3 43.33 -19.35 32.27
CA GLY A 3 42.70 -19.64 30.99
C GLY A 3 41.90 -18.44 30.48
N ARG A 4 42.23 -17.95 29.27
CA ARG A 4 41.41 -16.97 28.57
C ARG A 4 40.11 -17.64 28.14
N GLY A 5 39.01 -17.31 28.82
CA GLY A 5 37.67 -17.66 28.35
C GLY A 5 37.43 -17.02 26.99
N GLY A 6 37.31 -17.84 25.95
CA GLY A 6 37.02 -17.36 24.60
C GLY A 6 35.65 -16.69 24.57
N LYS A 7 35.58 -15.46 24.04
CA LYS A 7 34.29 -14.84 23.72
C LYS A 7 33.62 -15.69 22.64
N VAL A 8 32.57 -16.42 23.01
CA VAL A 8 31.75 -17.17 22.06
C VAL A 8 31.12 -16.18 21.09
N GLN A 9 31.60 -16.18 19.85
CA GLN A 9 31.05 -15.34 18.80
C GLN A 9 29.65 -15.88 18.47
N LYS A 10 28.61 -15.09 18.79
CA LYS A 10 27.22 -15.48 18.60
C LYS A 10 26.95 -15.54 17.08
N VAL A 11 27.04 -16.74 16.51
CA VAL A 11 26.72 -16.97 15.09
C VAL A 11 25.24 -16.64 14.90
N MET A 12 24.96 -15.64 14.05
CA MET A 12 23.61 -15.28 13.65
C MET A 12 23.05 -16.38 12.74
N VAL A 13 22.39 -17.37 13.34
CA VAL A 13 21.70 -18.44 12.60
C VAL A 13 20.43 -17.86 11.97
N GLN A 14 20.26 -18.07 10.66
CA GLN A 14 19.03 -17.66 9.96
C GLN A 14 17.79 -18.31 10.62
N PRO A 15 16.67 -17.58 10.83
CA PRO A 15 15.51 -18.09 11.56
C PRO A 15 14.95 -19.42 11.04
N ILE A 16 14.94 -19.63 9.73
CA ILE A 16 14.47 -20.88 9.10
C ILE A 16 15.25 -22.12 9.58
N ASN A 17 16.56 -21.99 9.83
CA ASN A 17 17.40 -23.09 10.32
C ASN A 17 17.12 -23.43 11.81
N LEU A 18 16.53 -22.51 12.56
CA LEU A 18 16.05 -22.76 13.92
C LEU A 18 14.70 -23.48 13.89
N ILE A 19 13.76 -23.04 13.04
CA ILE A 19 12.46 -23.72 12.85
C ILE A 19 12.66 -25.16 12.37
N PHE A 20 13.49 -25.36 11.34
CA PHE A 20 13.77 -26.70 10.81
C PHE A 20 14.38 -27.62 11.87
N ARG A 21 15.28 -27.10 12.72
CA ARG A 21 15.84 -27.84 13.86
C ARG A 21 14.77 -28.22 14.90
N TYR A 22 13.85 -27.31 15.22
CA TYR A 22 12.79 -27.59 16.20
C TYR A 22 11.78 -28.62 15.66
N LEU A 23 11.45 -28.57 14.37
CA LEU A 23 10.66 -29.59 13.67
C LEU A 23 11.36 -30.95 13.70
N GLN A 24 12.61 -31.04 13.20
CA GLN A 24 13.37 -32.30 13.14
C GLN A 24 13.55 -32.96 14.51
N ASN A 25 13.82 -32.18 15.55
CA ASN A 25 14.03 -32.68 16.90
C ASN A 25 12.72 -32.85 17.70
N ARG A 26 11.54 -32.63 17.08
CA ARG A 26 10.22 -32.54 17.73
C ARG A 26 10.28 -31.83 19.08
N SER A 27 10.93 -30.67 19.11
CA SER A 27 11.16 -29.91 20.34
C SER A 27 9.94 -29.06 20.68
N ARG A 28 9.53 -29.05 21.95
CA ARG A 28 8.46 -28.17 22.42
C ARG A 28 8.95 -26.72 22.37
N ILE A 29 8.23 -25.86 21.66
CA ILE A 29 8.54 -24.44 21.51
C ILE A 29 7.53 -23.56 22.24
N GLN A 30 7.87 -22.28 22.39
CA GLN A 30 6.99 -21.25 22.93
C GLN A 30 6.99 -20.03 22.00
N ILE A 31 5.81 -19.62 21.53
CA ILE A 31 5.58 -18.49 20.64
C ILE A 31 5.11 -17.29 21.46
N TRP A 32 5.68 -16.13 21.14
CA TRP A 32 5.48 -14.86 21.83
C TRP A 32 4.81 -13.91 20.84
N LEU A 33 3.64 -13.39 21.21
CA LEU A 33 2.99 -12.33 20.43
C LEU A 33 3.62 -10.98 20.83
N TYR A 34 3.77 -10.08 19.86
CA TYR A 34 4.39 -8.76 20.09
C TYR A 34 3.48 -7.86 20.95
N GLU A 35 2.18 -7.88 20.65
CA GLU A 35 1.18 -7.03 21.31
C GLU A 35 0.65 -7.65 22.61
N ASP A 36 0.58 -8.99 22.70
CA ASP A 36 0.18 -9.70 23.93
C ASP A 36 1.40 -10.26 24.68
N ILE A 37 1.79 -9.57 25.75
CA ILE A 37 2.83 -10.01 26.70
C ILE A 37 2.30 -10.95 27.81
N THR A 38 0.98 -11.15 27.89
CA THR A 38 0.29 -11.90 28.95
C THR A 38 0.00 -13.35 28.59
N HIS A 39 -0.21 -13.68 27.31
CA HIS A 39 -0.38 -15.06 26.84
C HIS A 39 0.82 -15.55 26.03
N ARG A 40 1.07 -16.86 26.06
CA ARG A 40 2.11 -17.54 25.28
C ARG A 40 1.52 -18.82 24.72
N ILE A 41 1.86 -19.17 23.49
CA ILE A 41 1.40 -20.42 22.87
C ILE A 41 2.56 -21.41 22.93
N GLU A 42 2.36 -22.58 23.53
CA GLU A 42 3.33 -23.67 23.55
C GLU A 42 2.84 -24.84 22.71
N GLY A 43 3.74 -25.56 22.05
CA GLY A 43 3.39 -26.74 21.26
C GLY A 43 4.60 -27.33 20.53
N TYR A 44 4.36 -28.34 19.70
CA TYR A 44 5.38 -28.93 18.82
C TYR A 44 5.13 -28.49 17.38
N ILE A 45 6.17 -28.03 16.67
CA ILE A 45 6.04 -27.79 15.23
C ILE A 45 5.89 -29.15 14.54
N ILE A 46 4.78 -29.34 13.83
CA ILE A 46 4.56 -30.51 12.95
C ILE A 46 4.64 -30.18 11.47
N GLY A 47 4.53 -28.90 11.13
CA GLY A 47 4.72 -28.41 9.77
C GLY A 47 4.96 -26.91 9.76
N PHE A 48 5.67 -26.45 8.72
CA PHE A 48 5.67 -25.06 8.30
C PHE A 48 5.79 -25.01 6.78
N ASP A 49 5.30 -23.95 6.16
CA ASP A 49 5.36 -23.76 4.70
C ASP A 49 6.47 -22.77 4.29
N GLU A 50 6.58 -22.52 2.99
CA GLU A 50 7.56 -21.59 2.39
C GLU A 50 7.39 -20.13 2.85
N TYR A 51 6.35 -19.85 3.64
CA TYR A 51 5.93 -18.55 4.11
C TYR A 51 6.05 -18.38 5.63
N MET A 52 6.49 -19.43 6.33
CA MET A 52 6.67 -19.49 7.78
C MET A 52 5.35 -19.55 8.55
N ASN A 53 4.23 -19.90 7.92
CA ASN A 53 3.03 -20.31 8.65
C ASN A 53 3.38 -21.59 9.43
N VAL A 54 3.14 -21.63 10.74
CA VAL A 54 3.56 -22.73 11.62
C VAL A 54 2.33 -23.49 12.12
N VAL A 55 2.31 -24.80 11.92
CA VAL A 55 1.29 -25.70 12.48
C VAL A 55 1.80 -26.33 13.77
N LEU A 56 1.05 -26.15 14.86
CA LEU A 56 1.36 -26.71 16.17
C LEU A 56 0.49 -27.91 16.53
N ASP A 57 1.15 -28.98 16.94
CA ASP A 57 0.59 -30.14 17.63
C ASP A 57 0.70 -29.96 19.16
N GLU A 58 -0.21 -30.58 19.90
CA GLU A 58 -0.40 -30.42 21.36
C GLU A 58 -0.38 -28.94 21.82
N ALA A 59 -1.01 -28.05 21.04
CA ALA A 59 -1.00 -26.61 21.28
C ALA A 59 -1.72 -26.24 22.60
N GLU A 60 -1.05 -25.46 23.45
CA GLU A 60 -1.58 -24.96 24.72
C GLU A 60 -1.33 -23.45 24.84
N GLU A 61 -2.40 -22.69 25.11
CA GLU A 61 -2.29 -21.30 25.52
C GLU A 61 -1.97 -21.25 27.02
N VAL A 62 -0.91 -20.53 27.37
CA VAL A 62 -0.40 -20.37 28.73
C VAL A 62 -0.51 -18.90 29.14
N ASN A 63 -1.37 -18.59 30.10
CA ASN A 63 -1.41 -17.27 30.70
C ASN A 63 -0.21 -17.09 31.65
N MET A 64 0.65 -16.11 31.37
CA MET A 64 1.90 -15.92 32.09
C MET A 64 1.73 -15.40 33.52
N LYS A 65 0.60 -14.75 33.83
CA LYS A 65 0.26 -14.22 35.16
C LYS A 65 -0.38 -15.28 36.06
N THR A 66 -1.37 -16.02 35.56
CA THR A 66 -2.12 -17.01 36.35
C THR A 66 -1.56 -18.44 36.25
N LYS A 67 -0.70 -18.72 35.26
CA LYS A 67 -0.19 -20.05 34.91
C LYS A 67 -1.26 -21.07 34.49
N ASN A 68 -2.49 -20.61 34.25
CA ASN A 68 -3.52 -21.45 33.63
C ASN A 68 -3.10 -21.85 32.22
N ARG A 69 -3.42 -23.11 31.86
CA ARG A 69 -3.19 -23.69 30.54
C ARG A 69 -4.51 -24.09 29.91
N ASN A 70 -4.80 -23.55 28.73
CA ASN A 70 -5.96 -23.93 27.93
C ASN A 70 -5.46 -24.78 26.75
N LYS A 71 -5.99 -26.00 26.61
CA LYS A 71 -5.71 -26.82 25.41
C LYS A 71 -6.39 -26.20 24.20
N MET A 72 -5.62 -26.07 23.12
CA MET A 72 -6.11 -25.64 21.82
C MET A 72 -6.20 -26.87 20.89
N LEU A 73 -7.11 -26.82 19.92
CA LEU A 73 -7.08 -27.72 18.77
C LEU A 73 -5.83 -27.43 17.90
N PRO A 74 -5.44 -28.33 16.96
CA PRO A 74 -4.26 -28.12 16.11
C PRO A 74 -4.25 -26.73 15.48
N LEU A 75 -3.27 -25.92 15.87
CA LEU A 75 -3.32 -24.48 15.68
C LEU A 75 -2.45 -24.10 14.48
N ILE A 76 -3.08 -23.54 13.44
CA ILE A 76 -2.37 -22.93 12.31
C ILE A 76 -2.07 -21.47 12.66
N ILE A 77 -0.81 -21.17 12.98
CA ILE A 77 -0.35 -19.80 13.20
C ILE A 77 0.14 -19.25 11.86
N ILE A 78 -0.67 -18.39 11.25
CA ILE A 78 -0.43 -17.84 9.92
C ILE A 78 0.51 -16.63 10.02
N PHE A 79 1.80 -16.82 9.71
CA PHE A 79 2.72 -15.74 9.35
C PHE A 79 2.61 -15.49 7.83
N THR A 80 1.65 -14.68 7.43
CA THR A 80 1.18 -14.57 6.04
C THR A 80 2.27 -14.25 5.00
N VAL A 81 2.57 -15.24 4.17
CA VAL A 81 2.72 -15.12 2.70
C VAL A 81 1.97 -16.34 2.08
N SER A 82 1.62 -16.34 0.79
CA SER A 82 0.41 -16.98 0.21
C SER A 82 0.17 -18.51 0.45
N ALA A 83 0.35 -19.52 -0.43
CA ALA A 83 0.03 -19.71 -1.85
C ALA A 83 -0.54 -21.15 -2.05
N ILE A 84 -1.00 -21.50 -3.26
CA ILE A 84 -1.75 -22.75 -3.50
C ILE A 84 -1.36 -23.37 -4.86
N ALA A 85 -1.13 -24.69 -4.88
CA ALA A 85 -1.14 -25.52 -6.09
C ALA A 85 -2.29 -26.56 -6.03
N ALA A 86 -2.90 -26.86 -7.18
CA ALA A 86 -4.24 -27.42 -7.29
C ALA A 86 -4.37 -28.96 -7.15
N VAL A 87 -5.54 -29.43 -6.68
CA VAL A 87 -6.28 -30.63 -7.17
C VAL A 87 -7.80 -30.42 -6.96
N GLN A 88 -8.65 -30.96 -7.85
CA GLN A 88 -10.12 -30.84 -7.80
C GLN A 88 -10.80 -32.01 -7.06
N TRP A 89 -11.72 -31.69 -6.13
CA TRP A 89 -13.01 -32.39 -5.95
C TRP A 89 -13.94 -31.49 -5.11
N GLN A 90 -15.11 -31.12 -5.62
CA GLN A 90 -15.93 -30.04 -5.03
C GLN A 90 -16.99 -30.55 -4.05
N THR A 91 -16.87 -30.17 -2.78
CA THR A 91 -17.93 -30.30 -1.75
C THR A 91 -18.44 -28.92 -1.30
N GLY A 92 -19.63 -28.88 -0.68
CA GLY A 92 -20.30 -27.61 -0.30
C GLY A 92 -19.47 -26.70 0.61
N LEU A 93 -18.66 -27.29 1.50
CA LEU A 93 -17.78 -26.57 2.42
C LEU A 93 -16.75 -25.71 1.67
N GLN A 94 -16.18 -26.22 0.56
CA GLN A 94 -15.26 -25.44 -0.27
C GLN A 94 -15.91 -24.18 -0.86
N ARG A 95 -17.23 -24.15 -1.12
CA ARG A 95 -17.89 -22.93 -1.62
C ARG A 95 -18.00 -21.86 -0.53
N HIS A 96 -18.33 -22.24 0.70
CA HIS A 96 -18.37 -21.32 1.84
C HIS A 96 -16.97 -20.78 2.14
N VAL A 97 -15.98 -21.66 2.25
CA VAL A 97 -14.56 -21.32 2.40
C VAL A 97 -14.09 -20.41 1.26
N LYS A 98 -14.44 -20.69 0.00
CA LYS A 98 -14.07 -19.86 -1.15
C LYS A 98 -14.78 -18.49 -1.18
N SER A 99 -15.94 -18.31 -0.52
CA SER A 99 -16.52 -16.96 -0.32
C SER A 99 -15.86 -16.19 0.83
N PHE A 100 -15.25 -16.86 1.81
CA PHE A 100 -14.36 -16.22 2.79
C PHE A 100 -12.99 -15.87 2.19
N PHE A 101 -12.52 -16.69 1.25
CA PHE A 101 -11.32 -16.47 0.44
C PHE A 101 -11.64 -15.98 -0.98
N GLU A 102 -12.69 -15.15 -1.12
CA GLU A 102 -12.74 -14.23 -2.27
C GLU A 102 -11.58 -13.26 -2.07
N THR A 103 -10.47 -13.55 -2.75
CA THR A 103 -9.24 -12.78 -2.65
C THR A 103 -9.58 -11.32 -2.96
N PRO A 104 -9.16 -10.35 -2.12
CA PRO A 104 -9.04 -8.98 -2.60
C PRO A 104 -8.23 -9.03 -3.90
N GLY A 105 -8.63 -8.26 -4.91
CA GLY A 105 -8.05 -8.39 -6.26
C GLY A 105 -6.53 -8.14 -6.32
N HIS A 106 -5.93 -7.71 -5.22
CA HIS A 106 -4.56 -7.29 -5.01
C HIS A 106 -4.11 -7.71 -3.59
N THR A 107 -2.82 -7.98 -3.38
CA THR A 107 -2.26 -8.34 -2.06
C THR A 107 -1.71 -7.15 -1.28
N ASN A 108 -1.40 -6.03 -1.94
CA ASN A 108 -0.90 -4.82 -1.31
C ASN A 108 -1.18 -3.58 -2.17
N ASN A 109 -1.13 -2.41 -1.53
CA ASN A 109 -1.26 -1.11 -2.21
C ASN A 109 0.05 -0.32 -2.10
N TRP A 110 0.38 0.40 -3.16
CA TRP A 110 1.46 1.37 -3.22
C TRP A 110 0.90 2.75 -3.53
N ALA A 111 1.52 3.79 -2.98
CA ALA A 111 1.19 5.18 -3.30
C ALA A 111 2.45 5.93 -3.76
N VAL A 112 2.37 6.62 -4.90
CA VAL A 112 3.42 7.51 -5.40
C VAL A 112 2.82 8.92 -5.40
N LEU A 113 3.27 9.75 -4.45
CA LEU A 113 2.68 11.06 -4.17
C LEU A 113 3.70 12.16 -4.50
N VAL A 114 3.40 12.97 -5.52
CA VAL A 114 4.37 13.86 -6.16
C VAL A 114 3.90 15.31 -6.16
N CYS A 115 4.61 16.17 -5.42
CA CYS A 115 4.51 17.62 -5.53
C CYS A 115 5.63 18.10 -6.44
N THR A 116 5.28 18.54 -7.66
CA THR A 116 6.27 18.93 -8.67
C THR A 116 6.71 20.39 -8.59
N SER A 117 5.98 21.21 -7.83
CA SER A 117 6.15 22.67 -7.77
C SER A 117 7.07 23.17 -6.66
N ARG A 118 7.66 24.34 -6.88
CA ARG A 118 8.55 25.03 -5.94
C ARG A 118 8.10 26.45 -5.63
N PHE A 119 8.79 27.10 -4.70
CA PHE A 119 8.56 28.45 -4.20
C PHE A 119 7.33 28.61 -3.30
N TRP A 120 7.40 29.58 -2.40
CA TRP A 120 6.42 29.79 -1.33
C TRP A 120 4.96 29.96 -1.80
N PHE A 121 4.74 30.60 -2.95
CA PHE A 121 3.39 30.78 -3.51
C PHE A 121 2.71 29.46 -3.93
N ASN A 122 3.47 28.36 -4.00
CA ASN A 122 3.00 27.00 -4.29
C ASN A 122 2.92 26.11 -3.05
N TYR A 123 2.92 26.69 -1.85
CA TYR A 123 2.75 26.00 -0.56
C TYR A 123 1.67 24.91 -0.60
N ARG A 124 0.50 25.23 -1.17
CA ARG A 124 -0.62 24.30 -1.36
C ARG A 124 -0.28 22.96 -2.02
N HIS A 125 0.62 22.90 -2.99
CA HIS A 125 0.96 21.64 -3.67
C HIS A 125 1.69 20.67 -2.71
N VAL A 126 2.53 21.21 -1.80
CA VAL A 126 3.17 20.42 -0.73
C VAL A 126 2.14 19.99 0.31
N ALA A 127 1.23 20.88 0.70
CA ALA A 127 0.15 20.57 1.64
C ALA A 127 -0.84 19.52 1.09
N ASN A 128 -1.18 19.57 -0.21
CA ASN A 128 -2.01 18.58 -0.89
C ASN A 128 -1.45 17.17 -0.75
N VAL A 129 -0.18 17.01 -1.15
CA VAL A 129 0.55 15.72 -1.09
C VAL A 129 0.64 15.19 0.32
N LEU A 130 1.03 16.03 1.28
CA LEU A 130 1.12 15.61 2.68
C LEU A 130 -0.26 15.22 3.26
N SER A 131 -1.33 15.90 2.85
CA SER A 131 -2.70 15.56 3.27
C SER A 131 -3.14 14.18 2.75
N LEU A 132 -2.79 13.84 1.50
CA LEU A 132 -3.03 12.52 0.95
C LEU A 132 -2.13 11.45 1.58
N TYR A 133 -0.86 11.77 1.88
CA TYR A 133 0.06 10.92 2.65
C TYR A 133 -0.55 10.52 4.00
N HIS A 134 -1.05 11.50 4.77
CA HIS A 134 -1.77 11.24 6.03
C HIS A 134 -3.04 10.41 5.83
N SER A 135 -3.77 10.62 4.72
CA SER A 135 -4.97 9.84 4.42
C SER A 135 -4.67 8.36 4.11
N VAL A 136 -3.64 8.07 3.29
CA VAL A 136 -3.27 6.68 2.99
C VAL A 136 -2.61 5.96 4.18
N LYS A 137 -1.83 6.67 5.01
CA LYS A 137 -1.30 6.13 6.27
C LYS A 137 -2.40 5.83 7.29
N ARG A 138 -3.37 6.74 7.46
CA ARG A 138 -4.57 6.52 8.30
C ARG A 138 -5.34 5.28 7.86
N LEU A 139 -5.38 5.01 6.56
CA LEU A 139 -6.02 3.81 5.99
C LEU A 139 -5.07 2.59 5.92
N GLY A 140 -3.88 2.65 6.53
CA GLY A 140 -3.01 1.50 6.77
C GLY A 140 -2.11 1.09 5.61
N ILE A 141 -1.85 1.97 4.64
CA ILE A 141 -0.71 1.80 3.72
C ILE A 141 0.57 2.15 4.51
N PRO A 142 1.56 1.24 4.64
CA PRO A 142 2.79 1.50 5.39
C PRO A 142 3.75 2.40 4.59
N ASP A 143 4.64 3.12 5.28
CA ASP A 143 5.67 3.97 4.65
C ASP A 143 6.54 3.23 3.64
N SER A 144 6.83 1.94 3.89
CA SER A 144 7.56 1.08 2.95
C SER A 144 6.92 0.93 1.56
N ASN A 145 5.66 1.36 1.42
CA ASN A 145 4.85 1.30 0.22
C ASN A 145 4.40 2.70 -0.26
N ILE A 146 4.84 3.78 0.39
CA ILE A 146 4.54 5.16 0.00
C ILE A 146 5.83 5.81 -0.47
N ILE A 147 5.87 6.24 -1.73
CA ILE A 147 6.97 7.03 -2.29
C ILE A 147 6.56 8.50 -2.25
N LEU A 148 7.24 9.29 -1.43
CA LEU A 148 6.91 10.71 -1.24
C LEU A 148 7.95 11.61 -1.91
N MET A 149 7.50 12.42 -2.88
CA MET A 149 8.35 13.36 -3.63
C MET A 149 7.90 14.81 -3.38
N LEU A 150 8.75 15.61 -2.72
CA LEU A 150 8.51 17.04 -2.46
C LEU A 150 9.58 17.90 -3.12
N ALA A 151 9.21 18.62 -4.18
CA ALA A 151 10.13 19.48 -4.93
C ALA A 151 10.64 20.71 -4.16
N ASP A 152 10.05 21.06 -3.00
CA ASP A 152 10.53 22.18 -2.17
C ASP A 152 10.17 21.99 -0.68
N ASP A 153 10.93 22.65 0.19
CA ASP A 153 10.82 22.53 1.65
C ASP A 153 10.09 23.75 2.24
N MET A 154 8.76 23.70 2.25
CA MET A 154 7.91 24.70 2.93
C MET A 154 8.13 24.77 4.46
N PRO A 155 8.34 23.65 5.20
CA PRO A 155 8.69 23.67 6.62
C PRO A 155 9.93 24.51 6.95
N CYS A 156 10.96 24.48 6.10
CA CYS A 156 12.23 25.21 6.29
C CYS A 156 12.29 26.54 5.54
N ASN A 157 11.21 26.97 4.88
CA ASN A 157 11.20 28.22 4.11
C ASN A 157 11.29 29.44 5.04
N ALA A 158 12.13 30.43 4.72
CA ALA A 158 12.29 31.65 5.52
C ALA A 158 11.02 32.53 5.61
N ARG A 159 10.00 32.27 4.76
CA ARG A 159 8.68 32.90 4.86
C ARG A 159 7.71 32.18 5.80
N ASN A 160 8.07 31.00 6.29
CA ASN A 160 7.24 30.24 7.23
C ASN A 160 7.41 30.79 8.66
N PRO A 161 6.38 31.41 9.26
CA PRO A 161 6.45 31.91 10.63
C PRO A 161 6.46 30.78 11.67
N LYS A 162 6.22 29.53 11.26
CA LYS A 162 6.18 28.33 12.12
C LYS A 162 7.12 27.26 11.54
N PRO A 163 8.45 27.38 11.74
CA PRO A 163 9.44 26.46 11.21
C PRO A 163 9.13 25.00 11.56
N GLY A 164 9.32 24.09 10.60
CA GLY A 164 9.01 22.66 10.78
C GLY A 164 7.53 22.31 10.68
N THR A 165 6.67 23.22 10.19
CA THR A 165 5.22 22.96 10.07
C THR A 165 4.65 23.23 8.68
N VAL A 166 3.63 22.46 8.30
CA VAL A 166 2.76 22.68 7.13
C VAL A 166 1.31 22.41 7.52
N TYR A 167 0.37 23.24 7.07
CA TYR A 167 -1.05 23.14 7.39
C TYR A 167 -1.91 23.27 6.13
N ASN A 168 -2.94 22.43 5.98
CA ASN A 168 -3.92 22.53 4.88
C ASN A 168 -5.19 23.32 5.27
N SER A 169 -5.22 23.91 6.47
CA SER A 169 -6.37 24.67 6.97
C SER A 169 -5.90 25.78 7.89
N LYS A 170 -6.51 26.97 7.77
CA LYS A 170 -6.27 28.14 8.66
C LYS A 170 -6.53 27.88 10.16
N TYR A 171 -7.19 26.77 10.49
CA TYR A 171 -7.41 26.34 11.87
C TYR A 171 -6.25 25.49 12.42
N GLU A 172 -5.23 25.20 11.61
CA GLU A 172 -3.97 24.55 11.99
C GLU A 172 -4.12 23.24 12.78
N ARG A 173 -5.21 22.49 12.50
CA ARG A 173 -5.63 21.34 13.32
C ARG A 173 -4.58 20.23 13.41
N ILE A 174 -3.80 20.02 12.35
CA ILE A 174 -2.80 18.97 12.22
C ILE A 174 -1.59 19.55 11.49
N ASN A 175 -0.39 19.43 12.06
CA ASN A 175 0.85 19.68 11.32
C ASN A 175 1.11 18.51 10.37
N LEU A 176 1.00 18.79 9.07
CA LEU A 176 1.16 17.80 8.01
C LEU A 176 2.61 17.33 7.82
N TYR A 177 3.61 18.10 8.26
CA TYR A 177 5.04 17.74 8.18
C TYR A 177 5.60 17.26 9.53
N GLY A 178 4.78 16.58 10.33
CA GLY A 178 5.20 16.02 11.62
C GLY A 178 6.33 14.99 11.49
N VAL A 179 6.84 14.54 12.65
CA VAL A 179 7.99 13.61 12.77
C VAL A 179 7.77 12.26 12.05
N GLU A 180 6.52 11.94 11.70
CA GLU A 180 6.07 10.71 11.05
C GLU A 180 6.12 10.74 9.52
N VAL A 181 6.63 11.82 8.90
CA VAL A 181 6.70 11.98 7.44
C VAL A 181 8.05 11.53 6.88
N GLU A 182 8.05 10.45 6.13
CA GLU A 182 9.22 9.97 5.39
C GLU A 182 9.22 10.55 3.96
N VAL A 183 9.96 11.64 3.74
CA VAL A 183 10.15 12.21 2.38
C VAL A 183 11.33 11.54 1.68
N ASP A 184 11.06 10.80 0.61
CA ASP A 184 12.07 10.09 -0.18
C ASP A 184 12.87 11.02 -1.07
N TYR A 185 12.20 11.70 -2.01
CA TYR A 185 12.84 12.59 -2.98
C TYR A 185 12.60 14.03 -2.56
N ARG A 186 13.68 14.77 -2.35
CA ARG A 186 13.65 16.14 -1.81
C ARG A 186 14.28 17.13 -2.76
N GLY A 187 13.62 18.28 -2.94
CA GLY A 187 14.18 19.39 -3.69
C GLY A 187 14.56 18.99 -5.11
N TYR A 188 15.84 19.17 -5.46
CA TYR A 188 16.38 18.84 -6.77
C TYR A 188 16.25 17.36 -7.17
N GLU A 189 16.06 16.43 -6.23
CA GLU A 189 15.82 15.02 -6.58
C GLU A 189 14.46 14.76 -7.24
N VAL A 190 13.51 15.69 -7.14
CA VAL A 190 12.19 15.62 -7.79
C VAL A 190 12.29 16.13 -9.24
N SER A 191 12.96 15.36 -10.09
CA SER A 191 13.07 15.59 -11.54
C SER A 191 12.20 14.63 -12.34
N VAL A 192 11.93 14.96 -13.60
CA VAL A 192 11.24 14.06 -14.54
C VAL A 192 12.04 12.76 -14.70
N GLU A 193 13.37 12.87 -14.80
CA GLU A 193 14.28 11.72 -14.90
C GLU A 193 14.12 10.73 -13.72
N ASN A 194 14.08 11.23 -12.49
CA ASN A 194 13.96 10.37 -11.31
C ASN A 194 12.56 9.76 -11.16
N PHE A 195 11.50 10.51 -11.49
CA PHE A 195 10.14 9.97 -11.55
C PHE A 195 10.04 8.86 -12.61
N MET A 196 10.58 9.08 -13.81
CA MET A 196 10.59 8.07 -14.87
C MET A 196 11.47 6.86 -14.54
N ARG A 197 12.58 7.02 -13.80
CA ARG A 197 13.35 5.88 -13.26
C ARG A 197 12.60 5.08 -12.22
N LEU A 198 11.83 5.72 -11.34
CA LEU A 198 10.96 5.07 -10.36
C LEU A 198 9.87 4.24 -11.07
N MET A 199 9.15 4.88 -12.00
CA MET A 199 8.11 4.26 -12.82
C MET A 199 8.66 3.08 -13.63
N THR A 200 9.74 3.25 -14.38
CA THR A 200 10.33 2.16 -15.19
C THR A 200 11.13 1.13 -14.39
N GLY A 201 11.44 1.40 -13.11
CA GLY A 201 12.28 0.55 -12.26
C GLY A 201 13.77 0.58 -12.62
N ARG A 202 14.18 1.45 -13.56
CA ARG A 202 15.55 1.58 -14.06
C ARG A 202 16.42 2.43 -13.12
N VAL A 203 16.56 1.95 -11.89
CA VAL A 203 17.39 2.56 -10.83
C VAL A 203 18.73 1.83 -10.67
N HIS A 204 19.73 2.50 -10.11
CA HIS A 204 21.03 1.88 -9.83
C HIS A 204 20.88 0.79 -8.74
N PRO A 205 21.63 -0.34 -8.79
CA PRO A 205 21.54 -1.39 -7.78
C PRO A 205 21.81 -0.95 -6.33
N ALA A 206 22.48 0.19 -6.11
CA ALA A 206 22.71 0.79 -4.80
C ALA A 206 21.65 1.84 -4.36
N THR A 207 20.65 2.16 -5.17
CA THR A 207 19.57 3.09 -4.80
C THR A 207 18.83 2.58 -3.54
N PRO A 208 18.61 3.39 -2.48
CA PRO A 208 17.93 2.94 -1.25
C PRO A 208 16.56 2.32 -1.52
N ARG A 209 16.12 1.37 -0.67
CA ARG A 209 14.83 0.68 -0.85
C ARG A 209 13.63 1.64 -0.89
N SER A 210 13.63 2.68 -0.06
CA SER A 210 12.54 3.67 -0.02
C SER A 210 12.45 4.50 -1.32
N LYS A 211 13.56 4.62 -2.07
CA LYS A 211 13.61 5.21 -3.41
C LYS A 211 13.34 4.19 -4.53
N ARG A 212 12.49 3.18 -4.27
CA ARG A 212 12.09 2.16 -5.27
C ARG A 212 10.62 1.78 -5.12
N LEU A 213 9.89 1.88 -6.22
CA LEU A 213 8.55 1.31 -6.37
C LEU A 213 8.68 -0.20 -6.61
N LEU A 214 8.59 -0.99 -5.53
CA LEU A 214 8.72 -2.46 -5.56
C LEU A 214 7.36 -3.16 -5.70
N SER A 215 6.48 -2.57 -6.51
CA SER A 215 5.18 -3.13 -6.87
C SER A 215 5.31 -4.25 -7.91
N ASP A 216 4.34 -5.17 -7.90
CA ASP A 216 4.25 -6.35 -8.74
C ASP A 216 2.82 -6.54 -9.32
N HIS A 217 2.59 -7.64 -10.04
CA HIS A 217 1.31 -8.06 -10.62
C HIS A 217 0.17 -8.30 -9.62
N GLN A 218 0.42 -8.19 -8.31
CA GLN A 218 -0.58 -8.28 -7.24
C GLN A 218 -0.73 -6.95 -6.49
N SER A 219 0.01 -5.91 -6.89
CA SER A 219 0.01 -4.61 -6.25
C SER A 219 -0.94 -3.66 -6.95
N ASN A 220 -1.89 -3.04 -6.24
CA ASN A 220 -2.55 -1.86 -6.79
C ASN A 220 -1.68 -0.62 -6.56
N VAL A 221 -1.60 0.26 -7.56
CA VAL A 221 -0.71 1.44 -7.52
C VAL A 221 -1.52 2.72 -7.67
N LEU A 222 -1.49 3.56 -6.63
CA LEU A 222 -2.00 4.92 -6.64
C LEU A 222 -0.88 5.87 -7.07
N ILE A 223 -1.11 6.68 -8.11
CA ILE A 223 -0.21 7.77 -8.52
C ILE A 223 -0.98 9.07 -8.38
N TYR A 224 -0.51 9.97 -7.52
CA TYR A 224 -1.06 11.32 -7.35
C TYR A 224 0.01 12.36 -7.72
N LEU A 225 -0.30 13.16 -8.74
CA LEU A 225 0.56 14.23 -9.24
C LEU A 225 -0.12 15.58 -9.00
N THR A 226 0.56 16.52 -8.36
CA THR A 226 0.06 17.90 -8.20
C THR A 226 1.13 18.94 -8.46
N GLY A 227 0.70 20.03 -9.10
CA GLY A 227 1.58 21.12 -9.49
C GLY A 227 0.94 22.04 -10.53
N HIS A 228 1.79 22.73 -11.29
CA HIS A 228 1.37 23.51 -12.46
C HIS A 228 1.55 22.71 -13.75
N GLY A 229 0.62 22.83 -14.67
CA GLY A 229 0.58 22.09 -15.93
C GLY A 229 -0.32 22.77 -16.96
N GLY A 230 -0.53 22.10 -18.07
CA GLY A 230 -1.38 22.55 -19.17
C GLY A 230 -1.71 21.39 -20.10
N ASP A 231 -2.17 21.68 -21.31
CA ASP A 231 -2.53 20.65 -22.28
C ASP A 231 -1.32 19.77 -22.65
N GLY A 232 -1.32 18.56 -22.11
CA GLY A 232 -0.35 17.49 -22.40
C GLY A 232 0.90 17.49 -21.52
N PHE A 233 1.01 18.34 -20.50
CA PHE A 233 2.22 18.40 -19.65
C PHE A 233 1.97 18.83 -18.19
N LEU A 234 2.87 18.38 -17.30
CA LEU A 234 2.98 18.81 -15.92
C LEU A 234 4.41 19.31 -15.64
N LYS A 235 4.57 20.54 -15.13
CA LYS A 235 5.88 21.13 -14.85
C LYS A 235 6.51 20.52 -13.61
N PHE A 236 7.79 20.18 -13.71
CA PHE A 236 8.68 19.79 -12.62
C PHE A 236 9.68 20.93 -12.35
N GLN A 237 9.73 21.36 -11.09
CA GLN A 237 10.63 22.41 -10.58
C GLN A 237 10.59 23.76 -11.31
N ASP A 238 9.52 24.04 -12.07
CA ASP A 238 9.36 25.22 -12.93
C ASP A 238 10.39 25.30 -14.08
N SER A 239 11.05 24.18 -14.41
CA SER A 239 12.10 24.11 -15.44
C SER A 239 12.01 22.91 -16.39
N GLU A 240 11.50 21.77 -15.91
CA GLU A 240 11.29 20.55 -16.70
C GLU A 240 9.79 20.31 -16.90
N GLU A 241 9.40 19.51 -17.88
CA GLU A 241 8.01 19.14 -18.15
C GLU A 241 7.91 17.63 -18.34
N LEU A 242 7.05 16.97 -17.55
CA LEU A 242 6.63 15.59 -17.78
C LEU A 242 5.48 15.63 -18.79
N THR A 243 5.64 15.03 -19.97
CA THR A 243 4.56 14.97 -20.95
C THR A 243 3.57 13.84 -20.66
N ASN A 244 2.37 13.94 -21.22
CA ASN A 244 1.39 12.86 -21.19
C ASN A 244 1.84 11.59 -21.95
N VAL A 245 2.75 11.73 -22.92
CA VAL A 245 3.40 10.60 -23.62
C VAL A 245 4.42 9.91 -22.71
N ASP A 246 5.28 10.67 -22.02
CA ASP A 246 6.24 10.09 -21.06
C ASP A 246 5.52 9.31 -19.96
N LEU A 247 4.43 9.89 -19.41
CA LEU A 247 3.62 9.22 -18.39
C LEU A 247 3.00 7.93 -18.93
N ALA A 248 2.47 7.93 -20.16
CA ALA A 248 1.90 6.76 -20.80
C ALA A 248 2.94 5.64 -21.00
N ASP A 249 4.11 5.95 -21.55
CA ASP A 249 5.18 4.97 -21.81
C ASP A 249 5.84 4.47 -20.51
N GLY A 250 5.83 5.29 -19.46
CA GLY A 250 6.22 4.89 -18.10
C GLY A 250 5.27 3.84 -17.50
N ILE A 251 3.96 4.06 -17.66
CA ILE A 251 2.92 3.11 -17.23
C ILE A 251 2.97 1.83 -18.07
N GLU A 252 3.17 1.93 -19.39
CA GLU A 252 3.34 0.75 -20.26
C GLU A 252 4.57 -0.07 -19.86
N THR A 253 5.68 0.59 -19.51
CA THR A 253 6.86 -0.11 -19.00
C THR A 253 6.56 -0.84 -17.68
N MET A 254 5.67 -0.32 -16.82
CA MET A 254 5.20 -1.04 -15.64
C MET A 254 4.27 -2.21 -16.00
N TYR A 255 3.40 -2.05 -17.00
CA TYR A 255 2.48 -3.09 -17.45
C TYR A 255 3.22 -4.29 -18.04
N GLN A 256 4.09 -4.06 -19.03
CA GLN A 256 4.96 -5.08 -19.61
C GLN A 256 5.92 -5.70 -18.59
N GLY A 257 6.29 -4.94 -17.56
CA GLY A 257 7.09 -5.41 -16.43
C GLY A 257 6.33 -6.25 -15.40
N ASN A 258 5.01 -6.42 -15.52
CA ASN A 258 4.15 -7.03 -14.50
C ASN A 258 4.29 -6.36 -13.12
N ARG A 259 4.28 -5.02 -13.08
CA ARG A 259 4.53 -4.20 -11.88
C ARG A 259 3.30 -3.49 -11.31
N TYR A 260 2.11 -3.81 -11.80
CA TYR A 260 0.85 -3.49 -11.13
C TYR A 260 -0.22 -4.52 -11.50
N ASN A 261 -1.23 -4.68 -10.63
CA ASN A 261 -2.49 -5.36 -10.91
C ASN A 261 -3.50 -4.38 -11.52
N GLU A 262 -3.78 -3.30 -10.77
CA GLU A 262 -4.60 -2.16 -11.17
C GLU A 262 -3.92 -0.85 -10.78
N MET A 263 -4.16 0.22 -11.53
CA MET A 263 -3.56 1.52 -11.27
C MET A 263 -4.63 2.62 -11.22
N LEU A 264 -4.51 3.52 -10.25
CA LEU A 264 -5.29 4.76 -10.17
C LEU A 264 -4.36 5.95 -10.39
N VAL A 265 -4.54 6.69 -11.49
CA VAL A 265 -3.79 7.90 -11.80
C VAL A 265 -4.65 9.13 -11.53
N ILE A 266 -4.15 10.02 -10.68
CA ILE A 266 -4.79 11.29 -10.32
C ILE A 266 -3.86 12.43 -10.74
N ALA A 267 -4.35 13.31 -11.59
CA ALA A 267 -3.66 14.56 -11.96
C ALA A 267 -4.42 15.75 -11.36
N ASP A 268 -3.82 16.44 -10.38
CA ASP A 268 -4.35 17.67 -9.80
C ASP A 268 -3.57 18.90 -10.28
N THR A 269 -3.99 19.42 -11.44
CA THR A 269 -3.45 20.63 -12.08
C THR A 269 -4.43 21.20 -13.11
N CYS A 270 -4.13 22.34 -13.74
CA CYS A 270 -4.90 22.90 -14.87
C CYS A 270 -4.85 21.97 -16.09
N GLN A 271 -5.98 21.85 -16.80
CA GLN A 271 -6.15 21.00 -17.99
C GLN A 271 -5.73 19.53 -17.76
N SER A 272 -5.87 19.04 -16.53
CA SER A 272 -5.27 17.78 -16.06
C SER A 272 -5.81 16.52 -16.74
N GLU A 273 -6.98 16.57 -17.35
CA GLU A 273 -7.49 15.50 -18.22
C GLU A 273 -6.49 15.09 -19.31
N SER A 274 -5.80 16.06 -19.91
CA SER A 274 -4.82 15.84 -20.98
C SER A 274 -3.70 14.87 -20.56
N MET A 275 -3.37 14.78 -19.27
CA MET A 275 -2.28 13.95 -18.75
C MET A 275 -2.52 12.45 -18.93
N TYR A 276 -3.78 11.99 -18.84
CA TYR A 276 -4.11 10.57 -19.00
C TYR A 276 -4.69 10.20 -20.37
N GLN A 277 -4.97 11.16 -21.25
CA GLN A 277 -5.52 10.88 -22.59
C GLN A 277 -4.61 10.01 -23.46
N LYS A 278 -3.28 10.06 -23.24
CA LYS A 278 -2.30 9.26 -23.99
C LYS A 278 -1.99 7.90 -23.38
N ILE A 279 -2.47 7.58 -22.17
CA ILE A 279 -2.30 6.25 -21.59
C ILE A 279 -3.02 5.22 -22.48
N TYR A 280 -2.40 4.06 -22.69
CA TYR A 280 -2.95 2.95 -23.50
C TYR A 280 -2.87 1.58 -22.81
N SER A 281 -2.16 1.48 -21.68
CA SER A 281 -2.02 0.26 -20.89
C SER A 281 -3.34 -0.09 -20.17
N PRO A 282 -3.71 -1.38 -20.07
CA PRO A 282 -4.96 -1.80 -19.43
C PRO A 282 -4.86 -1.78 -17.89
N ASN A 283 -6.02 -1.96 -17.26
CA ASN A 283 -6.22 -1.91 -15.80
C ASN A 283 -5.88 -0.55 -15.17
N VAL A 284 -5.89 0.53 -15.96
CA VAL A 284 -5.67 1.91 -15.49
C VAL A 284 -7.00 2.65 -15.41
N LEU A 285 -7.34 3.08 -14.19
CA LEU A 285 -8.39 4.04 -13.90
C LEU A 285 -7.75 5.42 -13.74
N ALA A 286 -8.28 6.47 -14.36
CA ALA A 286 -7.68 7.81 -14.25
C ALA A 286 -8.71 8.91 -13.97
N THR A 287 -8.29 9.97 -13.27
CA THR A 287 -9.11 11.13 -12.93
C THR A 287 -8.28 12.42 -12.84
N SER A 288 -8.94 13.55 -13.05
CA SER A 288 -8.34 14.90 -13.11
C SER A 288 -9.13 15.89 -12.27
N SER A 289 -8.46 16.97 -11.84
CA SER A 289 -9.15 18.11 -11.21
C SER A 289 -9.76 19.09 -12.20
N SER A 290 -9.41 19.03 -13.49
CA SER A 290 -9.98 19.84 -14.56
C SER A 290 -9.98 19.12 -15.92
N LEU A 291 -10.95 19.43 -16.78
CA LEU A 291 -10.96 19.03 -18.19
C LEU A 291 -10.01 19.90 -19.04
N VAL A 292 -9.70 19.47 -20.26
CA VAL A 292 -8.94 20.30 -21.20
C VAL A 292 -9.68 21.62 -21.47
N GLY A 293 -8.95 22.74 -21.42
CA GLY A 293 -9.52 24.09 -21.49
C GLY A 293 -10.12 24.64 -20.19
N GLU A 294 -10.11 23.90 -19.08
CA GLU A 294 -10.46 24.41 -17.74
C GLU A 294 -9.23 24.50 -16.82
N ASP A 295 -9.20 25.53 -15.96
CA ASP A 295 -8.21 25.65 -14.88
C ASP A 295 -8.58 24.79 -13.67
N SER A 296 -7.59 24.32 -12.91
CA SER A 296 -7.79 23.90 -11.52
C SER A 296 -7.57 25.08 -10.59
N LEU A 297 -8.32 25.14 -9.49
CA LEU A 297 -8.41 26.32 -8.64
C LEU A 297 -8.05 26.03 -7.19
N SER A 298 -7.35 26.98 -6.58
CA SER A 298 -6.92 26.92 -5.19
C SER A 298 -8.07 27.18 -4.19
N TYR A 299 -7.87 26.76 -2.94
CA TYR A 299 -8.83 26.89 -1.84
C TYR A 299 -8.16 27.34 -0.54
N ASP A 300 -8.92 28.07 0.29
CA ASP A 300 -8.55 28.72 1.57
C ASP A 300 -7.23 29.53 1.53
N VAL A 301 -7.31 30.82 1.84
CA VAL A 301 -6.13 31.69 1.94
C VAL A 301 -5.80 31.88 3.42
N ASP A 302 -4.58 31.51 3.81
CA ASP A 302 -4.07 31.88 5.12
C ASP A 302 -3.35 33.24 5.01
N GLN A 303 -3.99 34.25 5.59
CA GLN A 303 -3.49 35.62 5.59
C GLN A 303 -2.21 35.80 6.43
N SER A 304 -1.90 34.88 7.34
CA SER A 304 -0.68 34.93 8.16
C SER A 304 0.58 34.57 7.35
N ILE A 305 0.42 33.73 6.32
CA ILE A 305 1.49 33.32 5.40
C ILE A 305 1.35 33.89 3.98
N GLY A 306 0.22 34.54 3.69
CA GLY A 306 -0.02 35.30 2.45
C GLY A 306 -0.23 34.43 1.21
N VAL A 307 -0.59 33.16 1.36
CA VAL A 307 -0.70 32.18 0.27
C VAL A 307 -1.94 31.29 0.42
N TYR A 308 -2.34 30.65 -0.68
CA TYR A 308 -3.29 29.54 -0.65
C TYR A 308 -2.64 28.31 -0.03
N ILE A 309 -3.40 27.58 0.78
CA ILE A 309 -2.88 26.47 1.60
C ILE A 309 -3.28 25.09 1.10
N ILE A 310 -4.25 25.00 0.18
CA ILE A 310 -4.67 23.74 -0.45
C ILE A 310 -5.31 24.03 -1.82
N ASP A 311 -5.49 23.02 -2.67
CA ASP A 311 -6.31 23.14 -3.89
C ASP A 311 -7.72 22.57 -3.71
N ARG A 312 -8.70 23.05 -4.48
CA ARG A 312 -10.13 22.69 -4.31
C ARG A 312 -10.37 21.20 -4.45
N TYR A 313 -9.84 20.61 -5.51
CA TYR A 313 -9.98 19.18 -5.76
C TYR A 313 -9.48 18.36 -4.57
N THR A 314 -8.28 18.70 -4.08
CA THR A 314 -7.69 18.05 -2.92
C THR A 314 -8.50 18.29 -1.64
N GLN A 315 -8.97 19.52 -1.37
CA GLN A 315 -9.84 19.83 -0.21
C GLN A 315 -11.07 18.93 -0.14
N PHE A 316 -11.82 18.82 -1.24
CA PHE A 316 -13.07 18.04 -1.24
C PHE A 316 -12.82 16.53 -1.34
N THR A 317 -11.70 16.12 -1.93
CA THR A 317 -11.19 14.74 -1.86
C THR A 317 -10.88 14.33 -0.42
N LEU A 318 -10.18 15.19 0.34
CA LEU A 318 -9.83 14.92 1.74
C LEU A 318 -11.07 14.92 2.64
N GLU A 319 -11.99 15.88 2.46
CA GLU A 319 -13.27 15.92 3.17
C GLU A 319 -14.03 14.60 3.01
N PHE A 320 -14.04 14.02 1.80
CA PHE A 320 -14.60 12.70 1.54
C PHE A 320 -13.80 11.57 2.21
N LEU A 321 -12.47 11.54 2.05
CA LEU A 321 -11.61 10.50 2.64
C LEU A 321 -11.63 10.51 4.18
N GLU A 322 -11.90 11.65 4.81
CA GLU A 322 -11.99 11.81 6.28
C GLU A 322 -13.39 11.53 6.83
N ASN A 323 -14.44 12.00 6.16
CA ASN A 323 -15.80 11.90 6.68
C ASN A 323 -16.52 10.61 6.26
N GLU A 324 -16.27 10.11 5.04
CA GLU A 324 -16.97 8.97 4.42
C GLU A 324 -16.12 7.68 4.41
N VAL A 325 -14.78 7.79 4.39
CA VAL A 325 -13.83 6.65 4.35
C VAL A 325 -13.13 6.51 5.70
N LYS A 326 -13.91 6.27 6.77
CA LYS A 326 -13.42 6.18 8.15
C LYS A 326 -12.74 4.85 8.51
N SER A 327 -12.92 3.80 7.71
CA SER A 327 -12.29 2.49 7.93
C SER A 327 -12.19 1.68 6.64
N LEU A 328 -11.35 0.64 6.66
CA LEU A 328 -11.18 -0.32 5.56
C LEU A 328 -12.47 -1.07 5.17
N LEU A 329 -13.44 -1.13 6.09
CA LEU A 329 -14.71 -1.81 5.88
C LEU A 329 -15.77 -0.92 5.21
N THR A 330 -15.44 0.32 4.83
CA THR A 330 -16.38 1.19 4.12
C THR A 330 -16.85 0.56 2.81
N ASN A 331 -18.11 0.86 2.45
CA ASN A 331 -18.73 0.45 1.19
C ASN A 331 -18.69 1.54 0.12
N LYS A 332 -17.98 2.65 0.36
CA LYS A 332 -17.84 3.76 -0.59
C LYS A 332 -17.08 3.32 -1.84
N SER A 333 -17.64 3.66 -2.98
CA SER A 333 -17.15 3.28 -4.30
C SER A 333 -16.22 4.33 -4.92
N MET A 334 -15.46 3.96 -5.94
CA MET A 334 -14.69 4.91 -6.75
C MET A 334 -15.59 5.95 -7.43
N THR A 335 -16.84 5.61 -7.76
CA THR A 335 -17.84 6.61 -8.20
C THR A 335 -18.18 7.64 -7.12
N ASP A 336 -18.29 7.24 -5.85
CA ASP A 336 -18.51 8.19 -4.74
C ASP A 336 -17.29 9.13 -4.57
N TYR A 337 -16.09 8.57 -4.73
CA TYR A 337 -14.83 9.34 -4.72
C TYR A 337 -14.77 10.37 -5.86
N PHE A 338 -15.09 10.00 -7.11
CA PHE A 338 -15.10 10.95 -8.23
C PHE A 338 -16.15 12.06 -8.05
N ASN A 339 -17.27 11.75 -7.38
CA ASN A 339 -18.31 12.73 -7.06
C ASN A 339 -18.00 13.60 -5.81
N SER A 340 -16.88 13.38 -5.11
CA SER A 340 -16.51 14.15 -3.92
C SER A 340 -16.37 15.66 -4.20
N CYS A 341 -15.84 16.00 -5.37
CA CYS A 341 -15.67 17.36 -5.87
C CYS A 341 -16.56 17.63 -7.10
N SER A 342 -17.84 17.89 -6.87
CA SER A 342 -18.77 18.35 -7.91
C SER A 342 -18.28 19.67 -8.55
N LYS A 343 -18.71 19.97 -9.78
CA LYS A 343 -18.35 21.23 -10.48
C LYS A 343 -18.63 22.50 -9.66
N SER A 344 -19.67 22.49 -8.83
CA SER A 344 -19.99 23.57 -7.89
C SER A 344 -19.00 23.73 -6.72
N LYS A 345 -18.35 22.64 -6.29
CA LYS A 345 -17.31 22.63 -5.25
C LYS A 345 -15.94 22.97 -5.84
N CYS A 346 -15.55 22.23 -6.88
CA CYS A 346 -14.26 22.37 -7.56
C CYS A 346 -14.12 23.69 -8.33
N LEU A 347 -15.22 24.26 -8.83
CA LEU A 347 -15.25 25.36 -9.82
C LEU A 347 -14.59 25.01 -11.16
N SER A 348 -14.23 23.74 -11.32
CA SER A 348 -13.72 23.04 -12.49
C SER A 348 -14.45 21.69 -12.59
N THR A 349 -14.35 21.01 -13.73
CA THR A 349 -15.00 19.71 -13.95
C THR A 349 -14.00 18.59 -13.71
N VAL A 350 -14.32 17.69 -12.78
CA VAL A 350 -13.54 16.46 -12.57
C VAL A 350 -13.72 15.54 -13.78
N GLY A 351 -12.63 15.29 -14.51
CA GLY A 351 -12.59 14.28 -15.56
C GLY A 351 -12.33 12.89 -14.98
N VAL A 352 -12.89 11.87 -15.62
CA VAL A 352 -12.71 10.45 -15.26
C VAL A 352 -12.60 9.64 -16.55
N ARG A 353 -11.57 8.79 -16.64
CA ARG A 353 -11.33 7.89 -17.77
C ARG A 353 -11.39 6.44 -17.31
N THR A 354 -12.23 5.64 -17.98
CA THR A 354 -12.58 4.26 -17.58
C THR A 354 -12.49 3.23 -18.70
N ASP A 355 -12.21 3.61 -19.94
CA ASP A 355 -12.12 2.70 -21.10
C ASP A 355 -11.00 1.65 -20.98
N LEU A 356 -9.93 1.97 -20.24
CA LEU A 356 -8.83 1.06 -19.95
C LEU A 356 -9.06 0.23 -18.68
N TYR A 357 -10.17 0.44 -17.95
CA TYR A 357 -10.43 -0.17 -16.66
C TYR A 357 -11.63 -1.14 -16.74
N PRO A 358 -11.42 -2.46 -16.64
CA PRO A 358 -12.46 -3.45 -16.95
C PRO A 358 -13.58 -3.57 -15.90
N LYS A 359 -13.42 -2.96 -14.72
CA LYS A 359 -14.41 -3.01 -13.62
C LYS A 359 -15.27 -1.76 -13.59
N ASP A 360 -16.56 -1.92 -13.29
CA ASP A 360 -17.49 -0.80 -13.01
C ASP A 360 -17.03 -0.03 -11.75
N PRO A 361 -16.66 1.27 -11.82
CA PRO A 361 -16.23 2.06 -10.67
C PRO A 361 -17.27 2.21 -9.56
N LYS A 362 -18.55 1.87 -9.80
CA LYS A 362 -19.59 1.80 -8.77
C LYS A 362 -19.44 0.59 -7.85
N ARG A 363 -18.69 -0.43 -8.27
CA ARG A 363 -18.46 -1.68 -7.54
C ARG A 363 -17.07 -1.79 -6.92
N VAL A 364 -16.11 -1.02 -7.43
CA VAL A 364 -14.75 -0.92 -6.90
C VAL A 364 -14.74 0.01 -5.70
N ARG A 365 -14.10 -0.39 -4.60
CA ARG A 365 -14.07 0.37 -3.35
C ARG A 365 -12.96 1.41 -3.40
N VAL A 366 -13.15 2.52 -2.71
CA VAL A 366 -12.07 3.52 -2.54
C VAL A 366 -10.87 2.90 -1.81
N THR A 367 -11.13 1.99 -0.88
CA THR A 367 -10.08 1.28 -0.13
C THR A 367 -9.25 0.32 -0.98
N ASP A 368 -9.70 -0.04 -2.20
CA ASP A 368 -8.91 -0.87 -3.14
C ASP A 368 -7.69 -0.12 -3.71
N PHE A 369 -7.62 1.22 -3.55
CA PHE A 369 -6.45 2.04 -3.90
C PHE A 369 -5.90 2.86 -2.71
N PHE A 370 -6.77 3.38 -1.85
CA PHE A 370 -6.37 4.30 -0.76
C PHE A 370 -6.08 3.61 0.57
N GLY A 371 -6.43 2.34 0.75
CA GLY A 371 -6.29 1.63 2.03
C GLY A 371 -5.37 0.42 2.00
N SER A 372 -5.16 -0.19 3.15
CA SER A 372 -4.51 -1.48 3.28
C SER A 372 -5.39 -2.62 2.73
N SER A 373 -4.80 -3.50 1.92
CA SER A 373 -5.37 -4.79 1.53
C SER A 373 -5.55 -5.76 2.73
N ARG A 374 -4.88 -5.51 3.85
CA ARG A 374 -4.90 -6.36 5.06
C ARG A 374 -6.17 -6.15 5.88
N ILE A 375 -7.29 -6.66 5.37
CA ILE A 375 -8.55 -6.70 6.13
C ILE A 375 -8.46 -7.78 7.22
N ILE A 376 -8.02 -7.38 8.42
CA ILE A 376 -8.11 -8.26 9.60
C ILE A 376 -9.60 -8.43 9.96
N ARG A 377 -10.12 -9.65 9.84
CA ARG A 377 -11.43 -10.03 10.37
C ARG A 377 -11.25 -10.97 11.55
N THR A 378 -11.73 -10.57 12.72
CA THR A 378 -11.89 -11.49 13.85
C THR A 378 -13.05 -12.43 13.57
N ILE A 379 -12.77 -13.72 13.42
CA ILE A 379 -13.81 -14.75 13.25
C ILE A 379 -14.16 -15.29 14.64
N THR A 380 -15.43 -15.16 15.04
CA THR A 380 -15.98 -15.68 16.30
C THR A 380 -16.82 -16.95 16.12
N GLU A 381 -16.96 -17.45 14.89
CA GLU A 381 -17.73 -18.67 14.59
C GLU A 381 -16.87 -19.93 14.80
N GLN A 382 -17.44 -20.96 15.45
CA GLN A 382 -16.82 -22.29 15.49
C GLN A 382 -16.90 -22.93 14.10
N ILE A 383 -15.74 -23.25 13.54
CA ILE A 383 -15.63 -24.09 12.34
C ILE A 383 -15.60 -25.54 12.81
N GLU A 384 -16.73 -26.25 12.66
CA GLU A 384 -16.77 -27.71 12.82
C GLU A 384 -16.14 -28.38 11.59
N PHE A 385 -15.13 -29.23 11.83
CA PHE A 385 -14.53 -30.07 10.81
C PHE A 385 -15.18 -31.46 10.90
N ASP A 386 -15.70 -31.95 9.77
CA ASP A 386 -16.25 -33.30 9.68
C ASP A 386 -15.10 -34.33 9.60
N ASP A 387 -15.08 -35.31 10.51
CA ASP A 387 -14.02 -36.30 10.72
C ASP A 387 -13.70 -37.13 9.45
N ALA A 388 -14.60 -37.13 8.45
CA ALA A 388 -14.36 -37.71 7.13
C ALA A 388 -13.08 -37.16 6.45
N TRP A 389 -12.66 -35.92 6.75
CA TRP A 389 -11.47 -35.30 6.15
C TRP A 389 -10.14 -35.87 6.67
N LEU A 390 -10.11 -36.39 7.91
CA LEU A 390 -8.90 -36.93 8.54
C LEU A 390 -8.54 -38.34 8.05
N ASN A 391 -9.49 -39.05 7.41
CA ASN A 391 -9.31 -40.44 6.95
C ASN A 391 -8.80 -40.57 5.50
N VAL A 392 -8.43 -39.46 4.85
CA VAL A 392 -7.83 -39.51 3.49
C VAL A 392 -6.37 -39.93 3.60
N SER A 393 -6.10 -41.22 3.32
CA SER A 393 -4.74 -41.77 3.36
C SER A 393 -3.79 -41.04 2.40
N PRO A 394 -2.53 -40.74 2.79
CA PRO A 394 -1.59 -40.01 1.93
C PRO A 394 -1.31 -40.78 0.63
N TYR A 395 -1.54 -40.10 -0.51
CA TYR A 395 -1.24 -40.66 -1.83
C TYR A 395 0.29 -40.72 -2.04
N TYR A 396 0.92 -41.81 -1.61
CA TYR A 396 2.28 -42.12 -2.03
C TYR A 396 2.28 -42.41 -3.52
N GLY A 397 2.89 -41.50 -4.30
CA GLY A 397 3.06 -41.67 -5.74
C GLY A 397 3.81 -42.97 -6.04
N LYS A 398 3.27 -43.80 -6.93
CA LYS A 398 3.94 -45.02 -7.39
C LYS A 398 5.26 -44.64 -8.08
N SER A 399 6.34 -45.38 -7.79
CA SER A 399 7.55 -45.33 -8.60
C SER A 399 7.21 -45.69 -10.05
N VAL A 400 7.75 -44.92 -10.99
CA VAL A 400 7.78 -45.30 -12.40
C VAL A 400 9.01 -46.16 -12.60
N ASP A 401 8.88 -47.46 -12.29
CA ASP A 401 9.77 -48.46 -12.86
C ASP A 401 9.24 -48.80 -14.25
N SER A 402 10.01 -48.43 -15.27
CA SER A 402 9.78 -48.84 -16.65
C SER A 402 11.04 -49.51 -17.18
N ASP A 403 11.09 -50.84 -17.04
CA ASP A 403 12.02 -51.68 -17.79
C ASP A 403 11.90 -51.36 -19.29
N VAL A 404 13.04 -51.11 -19.93
CA VAL A 404 13.17 -51.11 -21.39
C VAL A 404 14.02 -52.31 -21.77
N THR A 405 13.38 -53.29 -22.38
CA THR A 405 14.00 -54.37 -23.17
C THR A 405 14.08 -53.99 -24.65
#